data_AF-A0A2K1EDC3-F1
#
_entry.id   AF-A0A2K1EDC3-F1
#
_cell.length_a   1.000
_cell.length_b   1.000
_cell.length_c   1.000
_cell.angle_alpha   90.00
_cell.angle_beta   90.00
_cell.angle_gamma   90.00
#
_symmetry.space_group_name_H-M   'P 1'
#
loop_
_entity.id
_entity.type
_entity.pdbx_description
1 polymer ?
#
loop_
_entity_poly.entity_id
_entity_poly.type
_entity_poly.pdbx_seq_one_letter_code
_entity_poly.pdbx_strand_id
1 'polypeptide(L)' 'MLGMLFNEKECKELDYVLRKELDEMLLDMSDTRLDQDIRYAIALRYKTVFRMYARFAPAKELSKYARRGRVPQTKQ' A
#
# COMPACT_ATOMS: atom_id res chain seq x y z
N MET A 1 -16.29 -4.54 -9.99
CA MET A 1 -14.90 -4.13 -10.28
C MET A 1 -14.83 -3.84 -11.78
N LEU A 2 -14.31 -2.68 -12.20
CA LEU A 2 -14.06 -2.40 -13.61
C LEU A 2 -12.75 -3.10 -14.01
N GLY A 3 -12.78 -3.91 -15.08
CA GLY A 3 -11.58 -4.55 -15.63
C GLY A 3 -10.69 -3.53 -16.33
N MET A 4 -9.39 -3.63 -16.12
CA MET A 4 -8.39 -2.85 -16.86
C MET A 4 -7.65 -3.80 -17.81
N LEU A 5 -7.43 -3.38 -19.05
CA LEU A 5 -6.66 -4.15 -20.02
C LEU A 5 -5.23 -3.57 -20.03
N PHE A 6 -4.28 -4.34 -19.50
CA PHE A 6 -2.86 -3.99 -19.50
C PHE A 6 -2.06 -5.03 -20.27
N ASN A 7 -1.02 -4.59 -20.96
CA ASN A 7 -0.01 -5.47 -21.51
C ASN A 7 1.01 -5.91 -20.44
N GLU A 8 1.85 -6.89 -20.75
CA GLU A 8 2.83 -7.43 -19.79
C GLU A 8 3.83 -6.38 -19.28
N LYS A 9 4.21 -5.41 -20.13
CA LYS A 9 5.13 -4.34 -19.75
C LYS A 9 4.47 -3.39 -18.75
N GLU A 10 3.22 -2.98 -19.02
CA GLU A 10 2.43 -2.15 -18.13
C GLU A 10 2.19 -2.83 -16.78
N CYS A 11 1.91 -4.14 -16.76
CA CYS A 11 1.78 -4.90 -15.52
C CYS A 11 3.08 -4.88 -14.68
N LYS A 12 4.25 -4.99 -15.31
CA LYS A 12 5.55 -4.92 -14.60
C LYS A 12 5.84 -3.52 -14.06
N GLU A 13 5.55 -2.48 -14.82
CA GLU A 13 5.71 -1.10 -14.35
C GLU A 13 4.74 -0.80 -13.20
N LEU A 14 3.49 -1.27 -13.29
CA LEU A 14 2.52 -1.13 -12.19
C LEU A 14 2.96 -1.88 -10.94
N ASP A 15 3.48 -3.11 -11.07
CA ASP A 15 4.06 -3.85 -9.94
C ASP A 15 5.17 -3.05 -9.26
N TYR A 16 6.10 -2.51 -10.05
CA TYR A 16 7.21 -1.69 -9.55
C TYR A 16 6.74 -0.42 -8.83
N VAL A 17 5.85 0.36 -9.47
CA VAL A 17 5.35 1.62 -8.91
C VAL A 17 4.58 1.38 -7.62
N LEU A 18 3.71 0.36 -7.59
CA LEU A 18 2.92 0.04 -6.39
C LEU A 18 3.82 -0.40 -5.23
N ARG A 19 4.88 -1.18 -5.49
CA ARG A 19 5.84 -1.57 -4.45
C ARG A 19 6.61 -0.39 -3.90
N LYS A 20 7.15 0.46 -4.78
CA LYS A 20 7.88 1.67 -4.40
C LYS A 20 7.02 2.56 -3.50
N GLU A 21 5.77 2.79 -3.89
CA GLU A 21 4.83 3.59 -3.12
C GLU A 21 4.55 2.97 -1.74
N LEU A 22 4.37 1.64 -1.67
CA LEU A 22 4.20 0.93 -0.39
C LEU A 22 5.44 1.08 0.50
N ASP A 23 6.64 0.94 -0.05
CA ASP A 23 7.90 1.06 0.69
C ASP A 23 8.11 2.49 1.22
N GLU A 24 7.79 3.51 0.42
CA GLU A 24 7.83 4.92 0.84
C GLU A 24 6.85 5.20 1.97
N MET A 25 5.60 4.76 1.86
CA MET A 25 4.61 4.92 2.94
C MET A 25 5.01 4.18 4.22
N LEU A 26 5.68 3.02 4.11
CA LEU A 26 6.22 2.30 5.27
C LEU A 26 7.34 3.08 5.95
N LEU A 27 8.21 3.72 5.16
CA LEU A 27 9.27 4.58 5.65
C LEU A 27 8.70 5.79 6.38
N ASP A 28 7.75 6.50 5.77
CA ASP A 28 7.10 7.68 6.37
C ASP A 28 6.39 7.33 7.68
N MET A 29 5.68 6.20 7.73
CA MET A 29 5.02 5.73 8.96
C MET A 29 6.00 5.33 10.06
N SER A 30 7.25 5.03 9.72
CA SER A 30 8.30 4.67 10.69
C SER A 30 8.92 5.91 11.34
N ASP A 31 8.69 7.10 10.79
CA ASP A 31 9.12 8.36 11.41
C ASP A 31 8.25 8.67 12.65
N THR A 32 8.91 8.74 13.81
CA THR A 32 8.28 9.05 15.10
C THR A 32 7.86 10.51 15.23
N ARG A 33 8.44 11.40 14.42
CA ARG A 33 8.16 12.84 14.39
C ARG A 33 6.89 13.18 13.61
N LEU A 34 6.36 12.21 12.87
CA LEU A 34 5.16 12.38 12.06
C LEU A 34 3.93 12.57 12.95
N ASP A 35 3.14 13.60 12.66
CA ASP A 35 1.87 13.87 13.33
C ASP A 35 0.90 12.68 13.19
N GLN A 36 0.06 12.46 14.22
CA GLN A 36 -0.85 11.32 14.25
C GLN A 36 -1.89 11.36 13.12
N ASP A 37 -2.40 12.53 12.75
CA ASP A 37 -3.40 12.66 11.69
C ASP A 37 -2.77 12.37 10.33
N ILE A 38 -1.54 12.84 10.11
CA ILE A 38 -0.76 12.52 8.91
C ILE A 38 -0.49 11.01 8.85
N ARG A 39 -0.08 10.39 9.97
CA ARG A 39 0.16 8.94 10.02
C ARG A 39 -1.11 8.15 9.69
N TYR A 40 -2.27 8.60 10.17
CA TYR A 40 -3.55 8.00 9.85
C TYR A 40 -3.89 8.11 8.36
N ALA A 41 -3.69 9.29 7.76
CA ALA A 41 -3.90 9.50 6.34
C ALA A 41 -3.00 8.58 5.48
N ILE A 42 -1.72 8.45 5.84
CA ILE A 42 -0.79 7.53 5.17
C ILE A 42 -1.25 6.08 5.32
N ALA A 43 -1.72 5.66 6.51
CA ALA A 43 -2.24 4.32 6.73
C ALA A 43 -3.48 4.00 5.86
N LEU A 44 -4.37 4.98 5.66
CA LEU A 44 -5.53 4.84 4.76
C LEU A 44 -5.11 4.70 3.29
N ARG A 45 -4.15 5.52 2.84
CA ARG A 45 -3.55 5.42 1.50
C ARG A 45 -2.88 4.05 1.32
N TYR A 46 -2.10 3.60 2.30
CA TYR A 46 -1.42 2.31 2.31
C TYR A 46 -2.39 1.15 2.09
N LYS A 47 -3.51 1.14 2.82
CA LYS A 47 -4.55 0.12 2.66
C LYS A 47 -5.13 0.07 1.24
N THR A 48 -5.28 1.23 0.60
CA THR A 48 -5.83 1.32 -0.76
C THR A 48 -4.82 0.83 -1.79
N VAL A 49 -3.58 1.29 -1.71
CA VAL A 49 -2.49 0.89 -2.61
C VAL A 49 -2.17 -0.61 -2.45
N PHE A 50 -2.15 -1.13 -1.21
CA PHE A 50 -1.95 -2.56 -0.96
C PHE A 50 -3.02 -3.42 -1.63
N ARG A 51 -4.29 -2.98 -1.62
CA ARG A 51 -5.38 -3.69 -2.32
C ARG A 51 -5.24 -3.63 -3.84
N MET A 52 -4.62 -2.59 -4.38
CA MET A 52 -4.30 -2.51 -5.81
C MET A 52 -3.16 -3.48 -6.14
N TYR A 53 -2.08 -3.46 -5.35
CA TYR A 53 -0.95 -4.37 -5.49
C TYR A 53 -1.34 -5.85 -5.39
N ALA A 54 -2.26 -6.18 -4.47
CA ALA A 54 -2.80 -7.54 -4.31
C ALA A 54 -3.53 -8.09 -5.53
N ARG A 55 -3.87 -7.26 -6.54
CA ARG A 55 -4.47 -7.72 -7.80
C ARG A 55 -3.43 -8.24 -8.79
N PHE A 56 -2.17 -7.85 -8.63
CA PHE A 56 -1.08 -8.15 -9.58
C PHE A 56 -0.01 -9.04 -8.97
N ALA A 57 0.25 -8.91 -7.67
CA ALA A 57 1.39 -9.52 -7.02
C ALA A 57 1.18 -10.99 -6.64
N PRO A 58 2.23 -11.83 -6.73
CA PRO A 58 2.19 -13.20 -6.22
C PRO A 58 2.10 -13.21 -4.69
N ALA A 59 1.47 -14.25 -4.14
CA ALA A 59 1.23 -14.39 -2.69
C ALA A 59 2.51 -14.28 -1.82
N LYS A 60 3.67 -14.72 -2.35
CA LYS A 60 4.97 -14.61 -1.68
C LYS A 60 5.43 -13.17 -1.48
N GLU A 61 5.13 -12.27 -2.41
CA GLU A 61 5.50 -10.86 -2.27
C GLU A 61 4.49 -10.11 -1.40
N LEU A 62 3.22 -10.54 -1.39
CA LEU A 62 2.20 -9.95 -0.54
C LEU A 62 2.48 -10.09 0.96
N SER A 63 3.10 -11.19 1.37
CA SER A 63 3.46 -11.40 2.78
C SER A 63 4.43 -10.35 3.33
N LYS A 64 5.26 -9.74 2.48
CA LYS A 64 6.18 -8.64 2.87
C LYS A 64 5.45 -7.37 3.28
N TYR A 65 4.29 -7.13 2.67
CA TYR A 65 3.46 -5.94 2.88
C TYR A 65 2.21 -6.25 3.74
N ALA A 66 1.99 -7.52 4.10
CA ALA A 66 0.87 -7.94 4.93
C ALA A 66 1.09 -7.52 6.39
N ARG A 67 0.70 -6.29 6.74
CA ARG A 67 0.69 -5.85 8.13
C ARG A 67 -0.53 -6.42 8.88
N ARG A 68 -0.29 -7.09 10.01
CA ARG A 68 -1.31 -7.37 11.04
C ARG A 68 -1.65 -6.06 11.76
N GLY A 69 -2.44 -5.19 11.16
CA GLY A 69 -2.80 -3.90 11.75
C GLY A 69 -4.29 -3.61 11.61
N ARG A 70 -5.03 -3.67 12.72
CA ARG A 70 -6.30 -2.93 12.83
C ARG A 70 -5.96 -1.46 12.56
N VAL A 71 -6.52 -0.89 11.51
CA VAL A 71 -6.46 0.57 11.28
C VAL A 71 -6.91 1.21 12.59
N PRO A 72 -6.10 2.08 13.23
CA PRO A 72 -6.52 2.75 14.46
C PRO A 72 -7.83 3.49 14.13
N GLN A 73 -8.91 3.09 14.78
CA GLN A 73 -10.17 3.82 14.63
C GLN A 73 -9.96 5.16 15.30
N THR A 74 -9.92 6.24 14.51
CA THR A 74 -10.13 7.59 15.02
C THR A 74 -11.49 7.60 15.68
N LYS A 75 -11.53 7.65 17.01
CA LYS A 75 -12.74 8.00 17.74
C LYS A 75 -13.00 9.48 17.44
N GLN A 76 -14.10 9.76 16.74
CA GLN A 76 -14.72 11.08 16.74
C GLN A 76 -15.27 11.38 18.14
#